data_AF-A0A7U6KN16-F1
#
_entry.id   AF-A0A7U6KN16-F1
#
_cell.length_a   1.000
_cell.length_b   1.000
_cell.length_c   1.000
_cell.angle_alpha   90.00
_cell.angle_beta   90.00
_cell.angle_gamma   90.00
#
_symmetry.space_group_name_H-M   'P 1'
#
loop_
_entity.id
_entity.type
_entity.pdbx_description
1 polymer ?
#
loop_
_entity_poly.entity_id
_entity_poly.type
_entity_poly.pdbx_seq_one_letter_code
_entity_poly.pdbx_strand_id
1 'polypeptide(L)'
;MKLLPLLPLALAAAFAMPQANATDIKQSNINSCVDGAVKYKVASKSDATKLCKCTIGVRSNMTIGQMWEIESYAKDKKTPSSLPYVKTMQKTCSSAQSA
;
A
#
# COMPACT_ATOMS: atom_id res chain seq x y z
N MET A 1 12.63 -47.01 -15.82
CA MET A 1 11.61 -46.44 -14.91
C MET A 1 12.12 -46.52 -13.47
N LYS A 2 12.73 -45.45 -12.92
CA LYS A 2 13.18 -45.44 -11.50
C LYS A 2 13.50 -44.02 -10.96
N LEU A 3 12.75 -43.00 -11.40
CA LEU A 3 12.95 -41.60 -10.97
C LEU A 3 11.90 -41.09 -9.97
N LEU A 4 10.89 -41.91 -9.63
CA LEU A 4 9.82 -41.52 -8.68
C LEU A 4 10.26 -41.28 -7.22
N PRO A 5 11.32 -41.89 -6.63
CA PRO A 5 11.58 -41.72 -5.20
C PRO A 5 12.28 -40.40 -4.82
N LEU A 6 12.67 -39.57 -5.80
CA LEU A 6 13.41 -38.32 -5.56
C LEU A 6 12.51 -37.07 -5.44
N LEU A 7 11.23 -37.18 -5.79
CA LEU A 7 10.25 -36.09 -5.69
C LEU A 7 10.10 -35.52 -4.25
N PRO A 8 10.03 -36.33 -3.18
CA PRO A 8 9.84 -35.78 -1.83
C PRO A 8 11.09 -35.07 -1.30
N LEU A 9 12.29 -35.46 -1.72
CA LEU A 9 13.54 -34.80 -1.34
C LEU A 9 13.69 -33.41 -2.00
N ALA A 10 13.24 -33.28 -3.25
CA ALA A 10 13.23 -31.99 -3.96
C ALA A 10 12.23 -30.99 -3.35
N LEU A 11 11.07 -31.47 -2.87
CA LEU A 11 10.08 -30.62 -2.20
C LEU A 11 10.57 -30.11 -0.83
N ALA A 12 11.27 -30.96 -0.06
CA ALA A 12 11.82 -30.58 1.24
C ALA A 12 12.87 -29.45 1.14
N ALA A 13 13.67 -29.44 0.07
CA ALA A 13 14.66 -28.38 -0.18
C ALA A 13 14.03 -27.01 -0.49
N ALA A 14 12.78 -26.97 -0.98
CA ALA A 14 12.09 -25.70 -1.29
C ALA A 14 11.73 -24.90 -0.03
N PHE A 15 11.55 -25.56 1.12
CA PHE A 15 11.26 -24.90 2.41
C PHE A 15 12.51 -24.49 3.18
N ALA A 16 13.68 -25.01 2.78
CA ALA A 16 14.98 -24.66 3.37
C ALA A 16 15.65 -23.46 2.67
N MET A 17 15.03 -22.88 1.65
CA MET A 17 15.49 -21.63 1.06
C MET A 17 15.40 -20.53 2.12
N PRO A 18 16.47 -19.74 2.34
CA PRO A 18 16.42 -18.59 3.24
C PRO A 18 15.21 -17.75 2.85
N GLN A 19 14.31 -17.49 3.80
CA GLN A 19 13.24 -16.52 3.59
C GLN A 19 13.94 -15.20 3.26
N ALA A 20 13.91 -14.82 1.99
CA ALA A 20 14.51 -13.58 1.53
C ALA A 20 13.96 -12.45 2.42
N ASN A 21 14.83 -11.57 2.91
CA ASN A 21 14.42 -10.38 3.65
C ASN A 21 13.38 -9.64 2.81
N ALA A 22 12.11 -9.77 3.18
CA ALA A 22 11.01 -9.24 2.38
C ALA A 22 11.06 -7.71 2.42
N THR A 23 10.94 -7.08 1.26
CA THR A 23 10.86 -5.62 1.16
C THR A 23 9.66 -5.10 1.95
N ASP A 24 9.87 -4.10 2.80
CA ASP A 24 8.77 -3.34 3.40
C ASP A 24 8.06 -2.50 2.31
N ILE A 25 7.01 -3.08 1.74
CA ILE A 25 6.21 -2.44 0.68
C ILE A 25 5.53 -1.17 1.20
N LYS A 26 5.17 -1.09 2.48
CA LYS A 26 4.55 0.11 3.04
C LYS A 26 5.55 1.27 3.03
N GLN A 27 6.76 1.03 3.55
CA GLN A 27 7.81 2.05 3.55
C GLN A 27 8.27 2.41 2.13
N SER A 28 8.34 1.43 1.23
CA SER A 28 8.64 1.66 -0.18
C SER A 28 7.63 2.62 -0.83
N ASN A 29 6.33 2.38 -0.63
CA ASN A 29 5.28 3.26 -1.15
C ASN A 29 5.32 4.67 -0.53
N ILE A 30 5.66 4.80 0.77
CA ILE A 30 5.86 6.11 1.41
C ILE A 30 7.00 6.86 0.73
N ASN A 31 8.14 6.18 0.51
CA ASN A 31 9.31 6.79 -0.13
C ASN A 31 8.98 7.27 -1.54
N SER A 32 8.36 6.41 -2.37
CA SER A 32 7.96 6.79 -3.74
C SER A 32 6.99 7.97 -3.77
N CYS A 33 6.06 8.04 -2.81
CA CYS A 33 5.15 9.16 -2.66
C CYS A 33 5.90 10.46 -2.33
N VAL A 34 6.83 10.41 -1.36
CA VAL A 34 7.65 11.58 -0.97
C VAL A 34 8.52 12.04 -2.12
N ASP A 35 9.21 11.12 -2.79
CA ASP A 35 10.08 11.41 -3.91
C ASP A 35 9.31 12.07 -5.05
N GLY A 36 8.11 11.55 -5.38
CA GLY A 36 7.22 12.17 -6.35
C GLY A 36 6.79 13.58 -5.95
N ALA A 37 6.29 13.75 -4.72
CA ALA A 37 5.81 15.05 -4.23
C ALA A 37 6.91 16.12 -4.21
N VAL A 38 8.13 15.75 -3.82
CA VAL A 38 9.29 16.66 -3.84
C VAL A 38 9.75 16.94 -5.26
N LYS A 39 9.91 15.90 -6.10
CA LYS A 39 10.35 16.03 -7.49
C LYS A 39 9.46 16.97 -8.30
N TYR A 40 8.15 16.87 -8.11
CA TYR A 40 7.18 17.71 -8.80
C TYR A 40 6.82 18.99 -8.05
N LYS A 41 7.55 19.33 -6.98
CA LYS A 41 7.37 20.55 -6.16
C LYS A 41 5.94 20.73 -5.63
N VAL A 42 5.24 19.62 -5.36
CA VAL A 42 3.89 19.61 -4.79
C VAL A 42 3.92 20.02 -3.32
N ALA A 43 4.98 19.64 -2.60
CA ALA A 43 5.17 19.94 -1.19
C ALA A 43 6.66 19.95 -0.81
N SER A 44 6.99 20.56 0.34
CA SER A 44 8.30 20.40 0.97
C SER A 44 8.52 18.93 1.36
N LYS A 45 9.78 18.52 1.58
CA LYS A 45 10.07 17.13 2.01
C LYS A 45 9.39 16.78 3.34
N SER A 46 9.30 17.71 4.29
CA SER A 46 8.64 17.50 5.57
C SER A 46 7.14 17.29 5.39
N ASP A 47 6.49 18.14 4.60
CA ASP A 47 5.03 18.10 4.41
C ASP A 47 4.64 16.90 3.55
N ALA A 48 5.43 16.59 2.52
CA ALA A 48 5.30 15.36 1.74
C ALA A 48 5.42 14.13 2.63
N THR A 49 6.39 14.10 3.55
CA THR A 49 6.56 12.96 4.48
C THR A 49 5.34 12.79 5.38
N LYS A 50 4.79 13.87 5.96
CA LYS A 50 3.59 13.83 6.78
C LYS A 50 2.39 13.31 5.98
N LEU A 51 2.14 13.89 4.81
CA LEU A 51 1.03 13.55 3.94
C LEU A 51 1.11 12.11 3.42
N CYS A 52 2.28 11.68 2.94
CA CYS A 52 2.49 10.34 2.40
C CYS A 52 2.40 9.26 3.49
N LYS A 53 2.94 9.51 4.69
CA LYS A 53 2.76 8.60 5.83
C LYS A 53 1.29 8.44 6.18
N CYS A 54 0.52 9.53 6.19
CA CYS A 54 -0.91 9.45 6.45
C CYS A 54 -1.64 8.67 5.37
N THR A 55 -1.50 9.09 4.11
CA THR A 55 -2.25 8.51 2.99
C THR A 55 -1.95 7.02 2.79
N ILE A 56 -0.66 6.64 2.80
CA ILE A 56 -0.27 5.23 2.70
C ILE A 56 -0.66 4.45 3.96
N GLY A 57 -0.60 5.07 5.15
CA GLY A 57 -1.07 4.48 6.40
C GLY A 57 -2.56 4.12 6.34
N VAL A 58 -3.42 5.05 5.94
CA VAL A 58 -4.86 4.80 5.81
C VAL A 58 -5.14 3.79 4.69
N ARG A 59 -4.48 3.88 3.53
CA ARG A 59 -4.63 2.86 2.47
C ARG A 59 -4.22 1.47 2.94
N SER A 60 -3.16 1.35 3.75
CA SER A 60 -2.69 0.06 4.27
C SER A 60 -3.64 -0.60 5.27
N ASN A 61 -4.53 0.18 5.90
CA ASN A 61 -5.53 -0.30 6.85
C ASN A 61 -6.92 -0.51 6.22
N MET A 62 -7.06 -0.24 4.93
CA MET A 62 -8.32 -0.40 4.21
C MET A 62 -8.64 -1.88 4.03
N THR A 63 -9.90 -2.27 4.28
CA THR A 63 -10.33 -3.63 3.94
C THR A 63 -10.49 -3.77 2.43
N ILE A 64 -10.39 -5.00 1.92
CA ILE A 64 -10.62 -5.28 0.50
C ILE A 64 -12.03 -4.83 0.07
N GLY A 65 -13.04 -5.01 0.93
CA GLY A 65 -14.40 -4.55 0.64
C GLY A 65 -14.52 -3.03 0.48
N GLN A 66 -13.83 -2.25 1.33
CA GLN A 66 -13.78 -0.79 1.20
C GLN A 66 -13.05 -0.35 -0.08
N MET A 67 -12.01 -1.08 -0.48
CA MET A 67 -11.31 -0.84 -1.74
C MET A 67 -12.25 -1.04 -2.94
N TRP A 68 -12.95 -2.18 -2.99
CA TRP A 68 -13.90 -2.47 -4.07
C TRP A 68 -15.05 -1.47 -4.14
N GLU A 69 -15.54 -0.98 -3.00
CA GLU A 69 -16.58 0.06 -2.97
C GLU A 69 -16.08 1.36 -3.62
N ILE A 70 -14.86 1.79 -3.29
CA ILE A 70 -14.22 2.96 -3.91
C ILE A 70 -14.02 2.75 -5.42
N GLU A 71 -13.50 1.59 -5.82
CA GLU A 71 -13.27 1.25 -7.23
C GLU A 71 -14.57 1.17 -8.04
N SER A 72 -15.65 0.68 -7.42
CA SER A 72 -16.99 0.64 -8.05
C SER A 72 -17.52 2.05 -8.33
N TYR A 73 -17.34 2.98 -7.38
CA TYR A 73 -17.69 4.39 -7.61
C TYR A 73 -16.86 5.01 -8.74
N ALA A 74 -15.55 4.75 -8.76
CA ALA A 74 -14.67 5.25 -9.80
C ALA A 74 -15.05 4.72 -11.19
N LYS A 75 -15.40 3.42 -11.29
CA LYS A 75 -15.89 2.80 -12.53
C LYS A 75 -17.16 3.46 -13.06
N ASP A 76 -18.05 3.87 -12.15
CA ASP A 76 -19.27 4.62 -12.45
C ASP A 76 -19.04 6.12 -12.69
N LYS A 77 -17.77 6.58 -12.70
CA LYS A 77 -17.38 8.00 -12.78
C LYS A 77 -17.99 8.86 -11.66
N LYS A 78 -18.30 8.24 -10.52
CA LYS A 78 -18.81 8.93 -9.32
C LYS A 78 -17.64 9.26 -8.39
N THR A 79 -17.76 10.39 -7.69
CA THR A 79 -16.80 10.72 -6.62
C THR A 79 -17.03 9.81 -5.41
N PRO A 80 -16.00 9.15 -4.87
CA PRO A 80 -16.13 8.32 -3.69
C PRO A 80 -16.11 9.14 -2.39
N SER A 81 -16.09 10.48 -2.45
CA SER A 81 -16.01 11.38 -1.29
C SER A 81 -17.19 11.25 -0.32
N SER A 82 -18.32 10.69 -0.75
CA SER A 82 -19.46 10.41 0.13
C SER A 82 -19.29 9.14 0.97
N LEU A 83 -18.39 8.23 0.56
CA LEU A 83 -18.19 6.93 1.21
C LEU A 83 -17.66 7.10 2.63
N PRO A 84 -18.16 6.31 3.61
CA PRO A 84 -17.75 6.43 5.01
C PRO A 84 -16.23 6.33 5.20
N TYR A 85 -15.58 5.36 4.54
CA TYR A 85 -14.14 5.16 4.67
C TYR A 85 -13.33 6.31 4.06
N VAL A 86 -13.78 6.85 2.92
CA VAL A 86 -13.12 8.00 2.27
C VAL A 86 -13.24 9.26 3.13
N LYS A 87 -14.39 9.48 3.78
CA LYS A 87 -14.55 10.55 4.77
C LYS A 87 -13.60 10.39 5.95
N THR A 88 -13.42 9.17 6.45
CA THR A 88 -12.42 8.89 7.50
C THR A 88 -11.01 9.19 7.01
N MET A 89 -10.64 8.74 5.80
CA MET A 89 -9.34 9.04 5.20
C MET A 89 -9.09 10.54 5.07
N GLN A 90 -10.08 11.28 4.57
CA GLN A 90 -10.00 12.74 4.46
C GLN A 90 -9.80 13.35 5.84
N LYS A 91 -10.61 13.01 6.85
CA LYS A 91 -10.47 13.56 8.21
C LYS A 91 -9.09 13.29 8.81
N THR A 92 -8.60 12.05 8.71
CA THR A 92 -7.31 11.64 9.29
C THR A 92 -6.13 12.35 8.64
N CYS A 93 -6.19 12.62 7.33
CA CYS A 93 -5.08 13.24 6.60
C CYS A 93 -5.19 14.76 6.42
N SER A 94 -6.39 15.34 6.51
CA SER A 94 -6.57 16.80 6.50
C SER A 94 -5.87 17.47 7.69
N SER A 95 -5.89 16.81 8.86
CA SER A 95 -5.15 17.26 10.04
C SER A 95 -3.62 17.19 9.88
N ALA A 96 -3.12 16.33 8.99
CA ALA A 96 -1.69 16.20 8.71
C ALA A 96 -1.15 17.29 7.75
N GLN A 97 -2.03 18.04 7.09
CA GLN A 97 -1.69 19.14 6.17
C GLN A 97 -1.76 20.53 6.85
N SER A 98 -2.29 20.62 8.06
CA SER A 98 -2.51 21.87 8.79
C SER A 98 -1.55 22.07 9.98
N ALA A 99 -0.52 21.21 10.10
CA ALA A 99 0.45 21.19 11.19
C ALA A 99 1.87 21.00 10.66
#